data_AF-A0A7W8WJU0-F1
#
_entry.id   AF-A0A7W8WJU0-F1
#
_cell.length_a   1.000
_cell.length_b   1.000
_cell.length_c   1.000
_cell.angle_alpha   90.00
_cell.angle_beta   90.00
_cell.angle_gamma   90.00
#
_symmetry.space_group_name_H-M   'P 1'
#
loop_
_entity.id
_entity.type
_entity.pdbx_description
1 polymer ?
#
loop_
_entity_poly.entity_id
_entity_poly.type
_entity_poly.pdbx_seq_one_letter_code
_entity_poly.pdbx_strand_id
1 'polypeptide(L)' 'MALQLVEFGGEPDRVHVLIDIHPALDISVLINNLKTASARRARNRFADHLRRSTGSHCFAAAPI' A
#
# COMPACT_ATOMS: atom_id res chain seq x y z
N MET A 1 -4.41 16.93 -13.32
CA MET A 1 -3.71 15.63 -13.28
C MET A 1 -3.77 15.10 -11.85
N ALA A 2 -4.85 14.42 -11.47
CA ALA A 2 -5.03 13.91 -10.12
C ALA A 2 -5.17 12.39 -10.18
N LEU A 3 -4.45 11.69 -9.30
CA LEU A 3 -4.65 10.28 -9.03
C LEU A 3 -6.01 10.11 -8.36
N GLN A 4 -6.91 9.30 -8.92
CA GLN A 4 -8.23 9.05 -8.37
C GLN A 4 -8.31 7.64 -7.82
N LEU A 5 -8.60 7.52 -6.52
CA LEU A 5 -8.91 6.23 -5.90
C LEU A 5 -10.36 5.90 -6.26
N VAL A 6 -10.55 4.85 -7.06
CA VAL A 6 -11.87 4.45 -7.55
C VAL A 6 -12.54 3.54 -6.52
N GLU A 7 -11.83 2.50 -6.07
CA GLU A 7 -12.33 1.55 -5.07
C GLU A 7 -11.24 1.09 -4.11
N PHE A 8 -11.63 0.80 -2.87
CA PHE A 8 -10.77 0.27 -1.83
C PHE A 8 -11.53 -0.81 -1.04
N GLY A 9 -11.03 -2.04 -1.04
CA GLY A 9 -11.63 -3.16 -0.30
C GLY A 9 -10.64 -4.32 -0.17
N GLY A 10 -10.85 -5.26 0.74
CA GLY A 10 -10.01 -6.44 0.84
C GLY A 10 -10.14 -7.18 2.16
N GLU A 11 -9.62 -8.40 2.19
CA GLU A 11 -9.56 -9.25 3.36
C GLU A 11 -8.60 -8.73 4.45
N PRO A 12 -8.70 -9.27 5.68
CA PRO A 12 -7.81 -8.89 6.78
C PRO A 12 -6.31 -9.09 6.50
N ASP A 13 -5.95 -9.93 5.52
CA ASP A 13 -4.55 -10.21 5.15
C ASP A 13 -4.09 -9.53 3.85
N ARG A 14 -5.00 -8.98 3.04
CA ARG A 14 -4.70 -8.41 1.72
C ARG A 14 -5.68 -7.30 1.36
N VAL A 15 -5.20 -6.28 0.69
CA VAL A 15 -6.04 -5.15 0.25
C VAL A 15 -6.02 -5.06 -1.27
N HIS A 16 -7.20 -4.94 -1.86
CA HIS A 16 -7.45 -4.66 -3.26
C HIS A 16 -7.76 -3.17 -3.42
N VAL A 17 -7.05 -2.53 -4.34
CA VAL A 17 -7.18 -1.09 -4.58
C VAL A 17 -7.30 -0.88 -6.08
N LEU A 18 -8.39 -0.21 -6.50
CA LEU A 18 -8.59 0.20 -7.89
C LEU A 18 -8.29 1.70 -7.99
N ILE A 19 -7.35 2.06 -8.85
CA ILE A 19 -6.88 3.43 -8.99
C ILE A 19 -6.89 3.80 -10.46
N ASP A 20 -7.49 4.95 -10.78
CA ASP A 20 -7.43 5.56 -12.10
C ASP A 20 -6.16 6.41 -12.19
N ILE A 21 -5.29 6.04 -13.13
CA ILE A 21 -3.97 6.59 -13.33
C ILE A 21 -3.77 6.99 -14.77
N HIS A 22 -3.11 8.12 -14.98
CA HIS A 22 -2.72 8.52 -16.32
C HIS A 22 -1.62 7.56 -16.84
N PRO A 23 -1.74 7.01 -18.07
CA PRO A 23 -0.79 6.01 -18.60
C PRO A 23 0.64 6.53 -18.79
N ALA A 24 0.84 7.84 -18.73
CA ALA A 24 2.17 8.46 -18.74
C ALA A 24 2.90 8.38 -17.37
N LEU A 25 2.24 7.89 -16.32
CA LEU A 25 2.84 7.70 -15.01
C LEU A 25 3.39 6.27 -14.88
N ASP A 26 4.60 6.13 -14.34
CA ASP A 26 5.18 4.83 -14.05
C ASP A 26 4.43 4.17 -12.88
N ILE A 27 3.70 3.10 -13.21
CA ILE A 27 2.88 2.32 -12.27
C ILE A 27 3.77 1.72 -11.17
N SER A 28 4.97 1.26 -11.51
CA SER A 28 5.90 0.65 -10.55
C SER A 28 6.35 1.64 -9.51
N VAL A 29 6.69 2.87 -9.94
CA VAL A 29 7.07 3.96 -9.04
C VAL A 29 5.90 4.38 -8.17
N LEU A 30 4.69 4.48 -8.73
CA LEU A 30 3.48 4.81 -8.00
C LEU A 30 3.16 3.78 -6.91
N ILE A 31 3.17 2.48 -7.24
CA ILE A 31 2.90 1.40 -6.30
C ILE A 31 3.96 1.35 -5.20
N ASN A 32 5.24 1.53 -5.54
CA ASN A 32 6.32 1.56 -4.56
C ASN A 32 6.16 2.74 -3.58
N ASN A 33 5.82 3.92 -4.10
CA ASN A 33 5.54 5.10 -3.28
C ASN A 33 4.33 4.90 -2.37
N LEU A 34 3.24 4.34 -2.91
CA LEU A 34 2.02 4.04 -2.14
C LEU A 34 2.31 3.06 -1.01
N LYS A 35 3.02 1.97 -1.31
CA LYS A 35 3.41 0.93 -0.34
C LYS A 35 4.31 1.50 0.75
N THR A 36 5.29 2.31 0.37
CA THR A 36 6.24 2.92 1.32
C THR A 36 5.56 3.96 2.21
N ALA A 37 4.76 4.85 1.64
CA ALA A 37 4.01 5.87 2.38
C ALA A 37 2.98 5.22 3.32
N SER A 38 2.24 4.21 2.83
CA SER A 38 1.26 3.46 3.62
C SER A 38 1.95 2.65 4.73
N ALA A 39 3.08 2.00 4.46
CA ALA A 39 3.83 1.24 5.45
C ALA A 39 4.35 2.18 6.54
N ARG A 40 4.88 3.34 6.15
CA ARG A 40 5.36 4.34 7.10
C ARG A 40 4.23 4.86 8.00
N ARG A 41 3.06 5.15 7.44
CA ARG A 41 1.87 5.58 8.21
C ARG A 41 1.36 4.47 9.12
N ALA A 42 1.29 3.23 8.61
CA ALA A 42 0.88 2.06 9.38
C ALA A 42 1.84 1.78 10.55
N ARG A 43 3.16 1.86 10.33
CA ARG A 43 4.16 1.77 11.41
C ARG A 43 3.97 2.87 12.44
N ASN A 44 3.78 4.11 12.03
CA ASN A 44 3.61 5.21 12.99
C ASN A 44 2.31 5.10 13.80
N ARG A 45 1.23 4.58 13.20
CA ARG A 45 -0.10 4.49 13.84
C ARG A 45 -0.31 3.18 14.63
N PHE A 46 0.35 2.10 14.20
CA PHE A 46 0.13 0.73 14.70
C PHE A 46 1.43 -0.03 15.00
N ALA A 47 2.53 0.68 15.32
CA ALA A 47 3.84 0.08 15.65
C ALA A 47 3.73 -1.09 16.64
N ASP A 48 2.93 -0.93 17.70
CA ASP A 48 2.75 -1.92 18.76
C ASP A 48 1.94 -3.16 18.34
N HIS A 49 1.11 -3.04 17.30
CA HIS A 49 0.31 -4.12 16.74
C HIS A 49 1.08 -4.87 15.65
N LEU A 50 1.84 -4.14 14.82
CA LEU A 50 2.70 -4.70 13.77
C LEU A 50 3.83 -5.53 14.36
N ARG A 51 4.43 -5.07 15.48
CA ARG A 51 5.45 -5.85 16.22
C ARG A 51 4.98 -7.23 16.68
N ARG A 52 3.66 -7.42 16.89
CA ARG A 52 3.07 -8.67 17.40
C ARG A 52 2.51 -9.58 16.30
N SER A 53 2.10 -9.03 15.16
CA SER A 53 1.34 -9.77 14.14
C SER A 53 2.16 -10.08 12.88
N THR A 54 3.15 -9.27 12.51
CA THR A 54 3.93 -9.47 11.28
C THR A 54 5.32 -8.91 11.51
N GLY A 55 6.32 -9.78 11.72
CA GLY A 55 7.70 -9.36 12.03
C GLY A 55 8.20 -8.32 11.02
N SER A 56 8.27 -7.05 11.44
CA SER A 56 8.86 -5.89 10.75
C SER A 56 8.36 -5.52 9.34
N HIS A 57 7.61 -6.39 8.64
CA HIS A 57 7.18 -6.21 7.26
C HIS A 57 5.67 -5.94 7.19
N CYS A 58 5.29 -4.72 6.78
CA CYS A 58 3.88 -4.30 6.68
C CYS A 58 3.16 -4.80 5.41
N PHE A 59 3.93 -5.26 4.42
CA PHE A 59 3.39 -5.74 3.15
C PHE A 59 4.25 -6.90 2.66
N ALA A 60 3.62 -7.92 2.08
CA ALA A 60 4.33 -8.98 1.39
C ALA A 60 5.18 -8.41 0.24
N ALA A 61 6.35 -9.00 0.00
CA ALA A 61 7.14 -8.71 -1.19
C ALA A 61 6.39 -9.28 -2.41
N ALA A 62 5.58 -8.44 -3.06
CA ALA A 62 4.99 -8.77 -4.33
C ALA A 62 6.02 -8.43 -5.43
N PRO A 63 6.43 -9.39 -6.28
CA PRO A 63 7.12 -9.07 -7.51
C PRO A 63 6.12 -8.34 -8.40
N ILE A 64 6.47 -7.11 -8.77
CA ILE A 64 5.86 -6.40 -9.91
C ILE A 64 6.36 -7.02 -11.21
#